data_AF-A0A7S6WQZ3-F1
#
_entry.id   AF-A0A7S6WQZ3-F1
#
_cell.length_a   1.000
_cell.length_b   1.000
_cell.length_c   1.000
_cell.angle_alpha   90.00
_cell.angle_beta   90.00
_cell.angle_gamma   90.00
#
_symmetry.space_group_name_H-M   'P 1'
#
loop_
_entity.id
_entity.type
_entity.pdbx_description
1 polymer ?
#
loop_
_entity_poly.entity_id
_entity_poly.type
_entity_poly.pdbx_seq_one_letter_code
_entity_poly.pdbx_strand_id
1 'polypeptide(L)'
;MSVDKNIIAEKLKSLERCLERIKFHTPLNVDGLKSDLDKQDLICLNLQRAVQISVDIASHILSEKFHEQAATMSEVFLALSRKDILDEALAVSLAKSVGFRNIAVYEYNALDMDIMHLIWILYIQLLQTN
;
A
#
# COMPACT_ATOMS: atom_id res chain seq x y z
N MET A 1 -14.26 20.73 -4.40
CA MET A 1 -14.12 21.17 -3.00
C MET A 1 -12.61 21.29 -2.74
N SER A 2 -12.16 21.72 -1.57
CA SER A 2 -10.71 21.70 -1.26
C SER A 2 -10.34 20.34 -0.70
N VAL A 3 -9.12 19.86 -0.96
CA VAL A 3 -8.56 18.66 -0.32
C VAL A 3 -8.79 18.70 1.19
N ASP A 4 -9.61 17.79 1.71
CA ASP A 4 -9.85 17.68 3.15
C ASP A 4 -8.62 17.08 3.86
N LYS A 5 -7.86 17.94 4.52
CA LYS A 5 -6.64 17.59 5.25
C LYS A 5 -6.92 16.70 6.47
N ASN A 6 -8.09 16.80 7.09
CA ASN A 6 -8.43 16.00 8.26
C ASN A 6 -8.70 14.54 7.84
N ILE A 7 -9.42 14.35 6.72
CA ILE A 7 -9.65 13.02 6.14
C ILE A 7 -8.32 12.37 5.75
N ILE A 8 -7.41 13.10 5.11
CA ILE A 8 -6.08 12.58 4.76
C ILE A 8 -5.28 12.24 6.03
N ALA A 9 -5.28 13.09 7.05
CA ALA A 9 -4.55 12.84 8.29
C ALA A 9 -5.01 11.55 9.01
N GLU A 10 -6.33 11.33 9.11
CA GLU A 10 -6.87 10.10 9.71
C GLU A 10 -6.54 8.85 8.88
N LYS A 11 -6.54 8.97 7.54
CA LYS A 11 -6.09 7.90 6.65
C LYS A 11 -4.60 7.61 6.81
N LEU A 12 -3.74 8.64 6.91
CA LEU A 12 -2.31 8.47 7.14
C LEU A 12 -2.02 7.80 8.49
N LYS A 13 -2.70 8.20 9.56
CA LYS A 13 -2.60 7.53 10.87
C LYS A 13 -3.03 6.07 10.81
N SER A 14 -4.05 5.76 9.99
CA SER A 14 -4.48 4.38 9.77
C SER A 14 -3.47 3.58 8.96
N LEU A 15 -2.83 4.21 7.97
CA LEU A 15 -1.74 3.62 7.20
C LEU A 15 -0.55 3.30 8.11
N GLU A 16 -0.09 4.25 8.93
CA GLU A 16 0.98 4.04 9.92
C GLU A 16 0.69 2.84 10.81
N ARG A 17 -0.51 2.74 11.40
CA ARG A 17 -0.89 1.59 12.23
C ARG A 17 -0.79 0.26 11.49
N CYS A 18 -1.17 0.22 10.21
CA CYS A 18 -1.04 -1.01 9.41
C CYS A 18 0.44 -1.38 9.24
N LEU A 19 1.27 -0.39 8.94
CA LEU A 19 2.71 -0.58 8.71
C LEU A 19 3.47 -0.96 9.99
N GLU A 20 3.10 -0.38 11.13
CA GLU A 20 3.63 -0.76 12.44
C GLU A 20 3.29 -2.22 12.78
N ARG A 21 2.05 -2.65 12.52
CA ARG A 21 1.64 -4.05 12.74
C ARG A 21 2.41 -5.00 11.83
N ILE A 22 2.59 -4.64 10.56
CA ILE A 22 3.42 -5.45 9.66
C ILE A 22 4.84 -5.54 10.22
N LYS A 23 5.47 -4.41 10.55
CA LYS A 23 6.84 -4.36 11.07
C LYS A 23 7.01 -5.18 12.35
N PHE A 24 6.07 -5.11 13.29
CA PHE A 24 6.15 -5.80 14.57
C PHE A 24 6.04 -7.33 14.42
N HIS A 25 5.20 -7.79 13.49
CA HIS A 25 4.94 -9.21 13.29
C HIS A 25 5.81 -9.87 12.22
N THR A 26 6.58 -9.08 11.45
CA THR A 26 7.47 -9.64 10.43
C THR A 26 8.74 -10.20 11.08
N PRO A 27 9.02 -11.50 10.93
CA PRO A 27 10.25 -12.10 11.45
C PRO A 27 11.47 -11.62 10.64
N LEU A 28 12.66 -11.77 11.24
CA LEU A 28 13.94 -11.34 10.64
C LEU A 28 14.31 -12.09 9.35
N ASN A 29 13.66 -13.22 9.06
CA ASN A 29 13.89 -14.02 7.87
C ASN A 29 12.57 -14.60 7.32
N VAL A 30 12.58 -14.90 6.02
CA VAL A 30 11.41 -15.43 5.29
C VAL A 30 11.02 -16.82 5.80
N ASP A 31 11.96 -17.62 6.30
CA ASP A 31 11.67 -18.96 6.81
C ASP A 31 10.79 -18.93 8.07
N GLY A 32 11.03 -17.97 8.97
CA GLY A 32 10.19 -17.74 10.14
C GLY A 32 8.78 -17.26 9.78
N LEU A 33 8.62 -16.64 8.61
CA LEU A 33 7.32 -16.24 8.08
C LEU A 33 6.60 -17.44 7.47
N LYS A 34 7.30 -18.27 6.69
CA LYS A 34 6.78 -19.52 6.11
C LYS A 34 6.26 -20.51 7.15
N SER A 35 6.83 -20.53 8.34
CA SER A 35 6.44 -21.44 9.43
C SER A 35 5.25 -20.99 10.28
N ASP A 36 4.74 -19.77 10.11
CA ASP A 36 3.73 -19.17 10.98
C ASP A 36 2.58 -18.55 10.17
N LEU A 37 1.52 -19.35 9.96
CA LEU A 37 0.35 -18.96 9.17
C LEU A 37 -0.40 -17.76 9.77
N ASP A 38 -0.49 -17.67 11.09
CA ASP A 38 -1.17 -16.54 11.74
C ASP A 38 -0.45 -15.21 11.46
N LYS A 39 0.89 -15.23 11.45
CA LYS A 39 1.69 -14.05 11.05
C LYS A 39 1.53 -13.73 9.57
N GLN A 40 1.48 -14.73 8.69
CA GLN A 40 1.23 -14.52 7.26
C GLN A 40 -0.11 -13.82 7.03
N ASP A 41 -1.19 -14.34 7.65
CA ASP A 41 -2.54 -13.79 7.54
C ASP A 41 -2.59 -12.35 8.06
N LEU A 42 -1.96 -12.09 9.20
CA LEU A 42 -1.89 -10.76 9.79
C LEU A 42 -1.15 -9.78 8.87
N ILE A 43 0.02 -10.16 8.35
CA ILE A 43 0.82 -9.30 7.47
C ILE A 43 0.06 -9.04 6.17
N CYS A 44 -0.48 -10.08 5.56
CA CYS A 44 -1.26 -9.99 4.34
C CYS A 44 -2.46 -9.05 4.50
N LEU A 45 -3.24 -9.22 5.58
CA LEU A 45 -4.40 -8.35 5.87
C LEU A 45 -3.99 -6.88 6.04
N ASN A 46 -2.90 -6.61 6.77
CA ASN A 46 -2.44 -5.24 6.98
C ASN A 46 -1.85 -4.63 5.70
N LEU A 47 -1.20 -5.43 4.83
CA LEU A 47 -0.72 -4.98 3.52
C LEU A 47 -1.89 -4.61 2.61
N GLN A 48 -2.92 -5.45 2.52
CA GLN A 48 -4.12 -5.15 1.74
C GLN A 48 -4.79 -3.85 2.21
N ARG A 49 -4.85 -3.63 3.54
CA ARG A 49 -5.37 -2.38 4.11
C ARG A 49 -4.49 -1.18 3.78
N ALA A 50 -3.18 -1.30 3.91
CA ALA A 50 -2.24 -0.25 3.57
C ALA A 50 -2.39 0.19 2.11
N VAL A 51 -2.46 -0.78 1.18
CA VAL A 51 -2.69 -0.52 -0.25
C VAL A 51 -4.01 0.21 -0.48
N GLN A 52 -5.11 -0.25 0.11
CA GLN A 52 -6.41 0.40 -0.06
C GLN A 52 -6.41 1.84 0.48
N ILE A 53 -5.80 2.07 1.65
CA ILE A 53 -5.70 3.41 2.23
C ILE A 53 -4.89 4.33 1.30
N SER A 54 -3.78 3.84 0.74
CA SER A 54 -2.99 4.60 -0.24
C SER A 54 -3.82 4.97 -1.49
N VAL A 55 -4.61 4.03 -2.01
CA VAL A 55 -5.51 4.28 -3.15
C VAL A 55 -6.56 5.33 -2.81
N ASP A 56 -7.18 5.25 -1.64
CA ASP A 56 -8.19 6.21 -1.20
C ASP A 56 -7.62 7.63 -1.08
N ILE A 57 -6.43 7.78 -0.47
CA ILE A 57 -5.75 9.07 -0.35
C ILE A 57 -5.44 9.62 -1.75
N ALA A 58 -4.86 8.79 -2.62
CA ALA A 58 -4.51 9.20 -3.97
C ALA A 58 -5.74 9.61 -4.78
N SER A 59 -6.83 8.85 -4.67
CA SER A 59 -8.09 9.13 -5.38
C SER A 59 -8.74 10.43 -4.89
N HIS A 60 -8.71 10.67 -3.58
CA HIS A 60 -9.20 11.91 -2.98
C HIS A 60 -8.41 13.12 -3.46
N ILE A 61 -7.08 13.03 -3.49
CA ILE A 61 -6.22 14.10 -4.02
C ILE A 61 -6.51 14.33 -5.51
N LEU A 62 -6.60 13.27 -6.31
CA LEU A 62 -6.84 13.38 -7.75
C LEU A 62 -8.17 14.07 -8.05
N SER A 63 -9.24 13.66 -7.35
CA SER A 63 -10.57 14.23 -7.51
C SER A 63 -10.66 15.68 -7.02
N GLU A 64 -10.15 15.99 -5.83
CA GLU A 64 -10.32 17.32 -5.24
C GLU A 64 -9.38 18.38 -5.83
N LYS A 65 -8.13 18.00 -6.16
CA LYS A 65 -7.13 18.95 -6.66
C LYS A 65 -7.14 19.09 -8.18
N PHE A 66 -7.45 18.02 -8.91
CA PHE A 66 -7.37 18.00 -10.37
C PHE A 66 -8.70 17.75 -11.07
N HIS A 67 -9.77 17.45 -10.33
CA HIS A 67 -11.09 17.14 -10.88
C HIS A 67 -11.06 15.98 -11.88
N GLU A 68 -10.14 15.05 -11.67
CA GLU A 68 -9.93 13.85 -12.48
C GLU A 68 -10.27 12.60 -11.67
N GLN A 69 -10.65 11.54 -12.37
CA GLN A 69 -10.82 10.20 -11.80
C GLN A 69 -10.03 9.22 -12.65
N ALA A 70 -9.33 8.30 -12.00
CA ALA A 70 -8.62 7.22 -12.67
C ALA A 70 -9.59 6.06 -12.97
N ALA A 71 -9.37 5.34 -14.09
CA ALA A 71 -10.22 4.20 -14.45
C ALA A 71 -9.92 2.97 -13.57
N THR A 72 -8.72 2.90 -13.01
CA THR A 72 -8.30 1.79 -12.12
C THR A 72 -7.59 2.30 -10.87
N MET A 73 -7.57 1.46 -9.84
CA MET A 73 -6.83 1.71 -8.60
C MET A 73 -5.32 1.88 -8.83
N SER A 74 -4.72 1.18 -9.80
CA SER A 74 -3.30 1.35 -10.12
C SER A 74 -3.04 2.67 -10.86
N GLU A 75 -3.94 3.05 -11.76
CA GLU A 75 -3.79 4.26 -12.57
C GLU A 75 -3.83 5.54 -11.73
N VAL A 76 -4.49 5.54 -10.56
CA VAL A 76 -4.53 6.72 -9.68
C VAL A 76 -3.14 7.22 -9.30
N PHE A 77 -2.20 6.30 -9.04
CA PHE A 77 -0.83 6.66 -8.66
C PHE A 77 -0.06 7.22 -9.85
N LEU A 78 -0.21 6.60 -11.02
CA LEU A 78 0.41 7.06 -12.26
C LEU A 78 -0.13 8.43 -12.69
N ALA A 79 -1.42 8.67 -12.50
CA ALA A 79 -2.06 9.97 -12.75
C ALA A 79 -1.46 11.05 -11.84
N LEU A 80 -1.29 10.78 -10.55
CA LEU A 80 -0.65 11.72 -9.63
C LEU A 80 0.83 11.98 -9.96
N SER A 81 1.55 10.98 -10.47
CA SER A 81 2.93 11.19 -10.95
C SER A 81 2.99 12.12 -12.17
N ARG A 82 2.08 11.96 -13.14
CA ARG A 82 1.95 12.90 -14.27
C ARG A 82 1.60 14.34 -13.86
N LYS A 83 1.18 14.56 -12.61
CA LYS A 83 0.88 15.88 -12.03
C LYS A 83 1.96 16.34 -11.05
N ASP A 84 3.12 15.68 -11.03
CA ASP A 84 4.26 15.95 -10.15
C ASP A 84 3.94 15.89 -8.65
N ILE A 85 2.91 15.11 -8.26
CA ILE A 85 2.55 14.89 -6.85
C ILE A 85 3.30 13.70 -6.26
N LEU A 86 3.58 12.69 -7.08
CA LEU A 86 4.36 11.51 -6.70
C LEU A 86 5.56 11.38 -7.63
N ASP A 87 6.69 10.99 -7.05
CA ASP A 87 7.82 10.49 -7.84
C ASP A 87 7.38 9.29 -8.69
N GLU A 88 7.92 9.19 -9.91
CA GLU A 88 7.55 8.14 -10.86
C GLU A 88 7.86 6.74 -10.32
N ALA A 89 9.03 6.54 -9.70
CA ALA A 89 9.41 5.24 -9.16
C ALA A 89 8.48 4.83 -8.01
N LEU A 90 8.09 5.80 -7.17
CA LEU A 90 7.10 5.58 -6.13
C LEU A 90 5.72 5.23 -6.70
N ALA A 91 5.23 6.00 -7.66
CA ALA A 91 3.94 5.77 -8.28
C ALA A 91 3.84 4.38 -8.95
N VAL A 92 4.89 3.97 -9.67
CA VAL A 92 4.97 2.63 -10.27
C VAL A 92 4.95 1.54 -9.19
N SER A 93 5.63 1.75 -8.07
CA SER A 93 5.70 0.77 -6.98
C SER A 93 4.35 0.62 -6.27
N LEU A 94 3.64 1.73 -6.00
CA LEU A 94 2.28 1.71 -5.45
C LEU A 94 1.26 1.12 -6.44
N ALA A 95 1.41 1.39 -7.74
CA ALA A 95 0.55 0.79 -8.75
C ALA A 95 0.70 -0.75 -8.79
N LYS A 96 1.92 -1.27 -8.58
CA LYS A 96 2.19 -2.71 -8.48
C LYS A 96 1.62 -3.34 -7.21
N SER A 97 1.62 -2.63 -6.08
CA SER A 97 1.08 -3.15 -4.81
C SER A 97 -0.44 -3.39 -4.85
N VAL A 98 -1.16 -2.67 -5.71
CA VAL A 98 -2.59 -2.95 -6.04
C VAL A 98 -2.76 -4.33 -6.68
N GLY A 99 -1.88 -4.72 -7.60
CA GLY A 99 -1.91 -6.04 -8.22
C GLY A 99 -1.71 -7.15 -7.19
N PHE A 100 -0.79 -6.96 -6.25
CA PHE A 100 -0.59 -7.90 -5.15
C PHE A 100 -1.81 -8.01 -4.24
N ARG A 101 -2.46 -6.89 -3.87
CA ARG A 101 -3.71 -6.94 -3.09
C ARG A 101 -4.74 -7.86 -3.75
N ASN A 102 -4.86 -7.79 -5.08
CA ASN A 102 -5.80 -8.63 -5.80
C ASN A 102 -5.40 -10.11 -5.73
N ILE A 103 -4.14 -10.45 -5.98
CA ILE A 103 -3.64 -11.83 -5.89
C ILE A 103 -3.80 -12.39 -4.47
N ALA A 104 -3.51 -11.58 -3.45
CA ALA A 104 -3.61 -11.95 -2.06
C ALA A 104 -5.04 -12.22 -1.56
N VAL A 105 -6.05 -11.68 -2.23
CA VAL A 105 -7.46 -11.91 -1.93
C VAL A 105 -7.99 -13.18 -2.63
N TYR A 106 -7.50 -13.50 -3.82
CA TYR A 106 -8.06 -14.57 -4.65
C TYR A 106 -7.24 -15.87 -4.68
N GLU A 107 -5.91 -15.81 -4.49
CA GLU A 107 -4.99 -16.94 -4.70
C GLU A 107 -4.02 -17.13 -3.52
N TYR A 108 -4.53 -17.07 -2.29
CA TYR A 108 -3.72 -17.16 -1.06
C TYR A 108 -2.79 -18.38 -0.99
N ASN A 109 -3.21 -19.54 -1.53
CA ASN A 109 -2.40 -20.77 -1.57
C ASN A 109 -1.26 -20.73 -2.60
N ALA A 110 -1.27 -19.79 -3.53
CA ALA A 110 -0.21 -19.56 -4.51
C ALA A 110 0.64 -18.32 -4.17
N LEU A 111 0.42 -17.71 -3.01
CA LEU A 111 1.12 -16.49 -2.62
C LEU A 111 2.60 -16.78 -2.40
N ASP A 112 3.43 -16.27 -3.29
CA ASP A 112 4.88 -16.31 -3.14
C ASP A 112 5.28 -15.38 -1.98
N MET A 113 5.76 -15.98 -0.89
CA MET A 113 6.24 -15.28 0.30
C MET A 113 7.33 -14.26 -0.02
N ASP A 114 8.09 -14.49 -1.09
CA ASP A 114 9.13 -13.56 -1.54
C ASP A 114 8.50 -12.28 -2.11
N ILE A 115 7.35 -12.36 -2.78
CA ILE A 115 6.59 -11.19 -3.25
C ILE A 115 6.02 -10.41 -2.07
N MET A 116 5.47 -11.09 -1.07
CA MET A 116 4.96 -10.43 0.14
C MET A 116 6.08 -9.68 0.86
N HIS A 117 7.27 -10.29 0.97
CA HIS A 117 8.44 -9.68 1.56
C HIS A 117 8.94 -8.44 0.78
N LEU A 118 8.93 -8.48 -0.55
CA LEU A 118 9.31 -7.31 -1.38
C LEU A 118 8.38 -6.11 -1.18
N ILE A 119 7.07 -6.34 -1.09
CA ILE A 119 6.09 -5.27 -0.89
C ILE A 119 6.19 -4.70 0.51
N TRP A 120 6.45 -5.55 1.50
CA TRP A 120 6.77 -5.08 2.85
C TRP A 120 7.97 -4.13 2.86
N ILE A 121 9.08 -4.51 2.21
CA ILE A 121 10.28 -3.64 2.11
C ILE A 121 9.93 -2.29 1.50
N LEU A 122 9.17 -2.28 0.40
CA LEU A 122 8.72 -1.05 -0.26
C LEU A 122 7.98 -0.14 0.73
N TYR A 123 7.03 -0.67 1.48
CA TYR A 123 6.22 0.12 2.42
C TYR A 123 7.01 0.57 3.66
N ILE A 124 8.01 -0.19 4.13
CA ILE A 124 8.92 0.28 5.18
C ILE A 124 9.81 1.42 4.70
N GLN A 125 10.37 1.30 3.49
CA GLN A 125 11.24 2.35 2.93
C GLN A 125 10.47 3.66 2.81
N LEU A 126 9.19 3.62 2.45
CA LEU A 126 8.33 4.80 2.39
C LEU A 126 8.21 5.56 3.71
N LEU A 127 8.25 4.86 4.84
CA LEU A 127 8.17 5.46 6.18
C LEU A 127 9.51 6.02 6.69
N GLN A 128 10.63 5.59 6.12
CA GLN A 128 11.97 6.01 6.56
C GLN A 128 12.48 7.28 5.83
N THR A 129 11.75 7.76 4.83
CA THR A 129 12.10 8.94 4.02
C THR A 129 11.64 10.29 4.61
N ASN A 130 11.30 10.37 5.89
CA ASN A 130 11.04 11.63 6.62
C ASN A 130 12.12 11.94 7.65
#